data_AF-A0A7S2YC57-F1
#
_entry.id   AF-A0A7S2YC57-F1
#
_cell.length_a   1.000
_cell.length_b   1.000
_cell.length_c   1.000
_cell.angle_alpha   90.00
_cell.angle_beta   90.00
_cell.angle_gamma   90.00
#
_symmetry.space_group_name_H-M   'P 1'
#
loop_
_entity.id
_entity.type
_entity.pdbx_description
1 polymer ?
#
loop_
_entity_poly.entity_id
_entity_poly.type
_entity_poly.pdbx_seq_one_letter_code
_entity_poly.pdbx_strand_id
1 'polypeptide(L)'
;TNRKSSHCRSRYSTEFPTSNIGKAGKMEPLAELEVGDSKFLGFCFAIQNLKEASEHRAKLQSQHPKAAHVPVIWRLSKGPESSHGFDEDGEPPNSVGPGILRLIQEQQQQQSPTGGVAVVIVRYFESQLLGVTCGRLPQCYEGIARLSLHRFFTNSGTPLEWNIPTIHDHNIYGMAAGDS
;
A
#
# COMPACT_ATOMS: atom_id res chain seq x y z
N THR A 1 -24.12 -20.93 -20.80
CA THR A 1 -24.19 -20.22 -19.50
C THR A 1 -22.85 -19.54 -19.26
N ASN A 2 -22.81 -18.23 -19.43
CA ASN A 2 -21.56 -17.46 -19.56
C ASN A 2 -20.96 -17.19 -18.16
N ARG A 3 -20.00 -18.02 -17.73
CA ARG A 3 -19.24 -17.78 -16.48
C ARG A 3 -18.22 -16.68 -16.76
N LYS A 4 -18.51 -15.46 -16.33
CA LYS A 4 -17.54 -14.36 -16.26
C LYS A 4 -16.40 -14.80 -15.32
N SER A 5 -15.23 -15.11 -15.86
CA SER A 5 -14.02 -15.32 -15.08
C SER A 5 -13.60 -13.97 -14.50
N SER A 6 -13.67 -13.87 -13.17
CA SER A 6 -13.19 -12.74 -12.38
C SER A 6 -11.66 -12.70 -12.41
N HIS A 7 -11.10 -12.36 -13.57
CA HIS A 7 -9.66 -12.13 -13.70
C HIS A 7 -9.27 -10.99 -12.76
N CYS A 8 -8.36 -11.26 -11.83
CA CYS A 8 -7.63 -10.25 -11.07
C CYS A 8 -6.89 -9.33 -12.06
N ARG A 9 -7.55 -8.24 -12.48
CA ARG A 9 -6.95 -7.22 -13.36
C ARG A 9 -6.02 -6.37 -12.52
N SER A 10 -4.76 -6.78 -12.43
CA SER A 10 -3.69 -5.86 -12.05
C SER A 10 -3.57 -4.82 -13.16
N ARG A 11 -4.31 -3.72 -13.03
CA ARG A 11 -4.12 -2.55 -13.89
C ARG A 11 -2.87 -1.82 -13.43
N TYR A 12 -1.72 -2.25 -13.94
CA TYR A 12 -0.50 -1.47 -13.86
C TYR A 12 -0.60 -0.32 -14.87
N SER A 13 -0.92 0.89 -14.43
CA SER A 13 -0.63 2.07 -15.25
C SER A 13 0.90 2.24 -15.32
N THR A 14 1.43 2.37 -16.53
CA THR A 14 2.84 2.71 -16.77
C THR A 14 3.13 4.18 -16.51
N GLU A 15 2.08 5.00 -16.39
CA GLU A 15 2.16 6.45 -16.21
C GLU A 15 1.71 6.80 -14.79
N PHE A 16 2.67 6.84 -13.87
CA PHE A 16 2.46 7.38 -12.53
C PHE A 16 3.46 8.50 -12.27
N PRO A 17 3.09 9.49 -11.45
CA PRO A 17 3.96 10.60 -11.15
C PRO A 17 5.15 10.13 -10.32
N THR A 18 6.29 10.80 -10.47
CA THR A 18 7.50 10.55 -9.66
C THR A 18 7.45 11.31 -8.32
N SER A 19 6.44 12.15 -8.11
CA SER A 19 6.19 12.86 -6.85
C SER A 19 4.69 12.89 -6.55
N ASN A 20 4.31 12.96 -5.27
CA ASN A 20 2.90 12.99 -4.87
C ASN A 20 2.21 14.33 -5.16
N ILE A 21 2.85 15.27 -5.86
CA ILE A 21 2.31 16.61 -6.12
C ILE A 21 1.49 16.57 -7.41
N GLY A 22 0.17 16.52 -7.28
CA GLY A 22 -0.78 16.61 -8.38
C GLY A 22 -1.12 18.04 -8.81
N LYS A 23 -1.89 18.15 -9.90
CA LYS A 23 -2.47 19.43 -10.34
C LYS A 23 -3.49 19.91 -9.30
N ALA A 24 -3.58 21.22 -9.09
CA ALA A 24 -4.53 21.86 -8.16
C ALA A 24 -4.38 21.46 -6.67
N GLY A 25 -3.19 21.04 -6.22
CA GLY A 25 -2.90 20.76 -4.80
C GLY A 25 -3.43 19.42 -4.28
N LYS A 26 -3.98 18.58 -5.16
CA LYS A 26 -4.38 17.20 -4.84
C LYS A 26 -3.14 16.30 -4.79
N MET A 27 -3.12 15.35 -3.87
CA MET A 27 -2.05 14.34 -3.83
C MET A 27 -2.38 13.23 -4.82
N GLU A 28 -1.42 12.89 -5.67
CA GLU A 28 -1.55 11.78 -6.62
C GLU A 28 -0.76 10.57 -6.10
N PRO A 29 -1.29 9.35 -6.25
CA PRO A 29 -0.60 8.15 -5.80
C PRO A 29 0.62 7.84 -6.68
N LEU A 30 1.66 7.30 -6.06
CA LEU A 30 2.83 6.78 -6.79
C LEU A 30 2.51 5.45 -7.45
N ALA A 31 1.56 4.69 -6.94
CA ALA A 31 1.14 3.42 -7.50
C ALA A 31 -0.32 3.13 -7.15
N GLU A 32 -0.95 2.28 -7.96
CA GLU A 32 -2.27 1.71 -7.68
C GLU A 32 -2.25 0.20 -7.89
N LEU A 33 -3.06 -0.50 -7.11
CA LEU A 33 -3.27 -1.94 -7.21
C LEU A 33 -4.76 -2.23 -7.03
N GLU A 34 -5.34 -2.98 -7.97
CA GLU A 34 -6.71 -3.50 -7.89
C GLU A 34 -6.65 -5.03 -7.76
N VAL A 35 -7.24 -5.57 -6.69
CA VAL A 35 -7.31 -7.02 -6.43
C VAL A 35 -8.73 -7.34 -5.97
N GLY A 36 -9.48 -8.08 -6.80
CA GLY A 36 -10.91 -8.30 -6.56
C GLY A 36 -11.66 -6.97 -6.47
N ASP A 37 -12.44 -6.81 -5.40
CA ASP A 37 -13.23 -5.59 -5.12
C ASP A 37 -12.50 -4.60 -4.19
N SER A 38 -11.17 -4.76 -4.02
CA SER A 38 -10.34 -3.83 -3.27
C SER A 38 -9.40 -3.06 -4.18
N LYS A 39 -9.32 -1.76 -3.91
CA LYS A 39 -8.40 -0.84 -4.57
C LYS A 39 -7.46 -0.24 -3.54
N PHE A 40 -6.17 -0.29 -3.83
CA PHE A 40 -5.09 0.23 -3.00
C PHE A 40 -4.37 1.35 -3.75
N LEU A 41 -4.25 2.52 -3.14
CA LEU A 41 -3.45 3.63 -3.62
C LEU A 41 -2.23 3.78 -2.72
N GLY A 42 -1.03 3.76 -3.28
CA GLY A 42 0.21 3.86 -2.53
C GLY A 42 0.86 5.24 -2.62
N PHE A 43 1.24 5.79 -1.47
CA PHE A 43 1.92 7.07 -1.34
C PHE A 43 3.19 6.92 -0.50
N CYS A 44 4.26 7.60 -0.89
CA CYS A 44 5.50 7.65 -0.10
C CYS A 44 5.99 9.09 0.07
N PHE A 45 6.42 9.45 1.27
CA PHE A 45 6.84 10.80 1.64
C PHE A 45 8.20 10.77 2.32
N ALA A 46 9.06 11.74 1.99
CA ALA A 46 10.21 12.06 2.81
C ALA A 46 9.71 12.79 4.06
N ILE A 47 10.15 12.36 5.24
CA ILE A 47 9.76 12.95 6.52
C ILE A 47 10.98 13.21 7.40
N GLN A 48 10.89 14.24 8.23
CA GLN A 48 11.91 14.58 9.24
C GLN A 48 11.48 14.17 10.65
N ASN A 49 10.17 14.04 10.89
CA ASN A 49 9.60 13.75 12.20
C ASN A 49 8.25 13.01 12.05
N LEU A 50 7.74 12.48 13.16
CA LEU A 50 6.47 11.75 13.19
C LEU A 50 5.26 12.64 12.83
N LYS A 51 5.30 13.92 13.21
CA LYS A 51 4.20 14.86 12.99
C LYS A 51 3.90 15.02 11.49
N GLU A 52 4.93 15.07 10.64
CA GLU A 52 4.77 15.10 9.19
C GLU A 52 4.04 13.86 8.65
N ALA A 53 4.36 12.66 9.14
CA ALA A 53 3.67 11.44 8.73
C ALA A 53 2.17 11.49 9.06
N SER A 54 1.81 11.96 10.26
CA SER A 54 0.42 12.15 10.68
C SER A 54 -0.29 13.22 9.85
N GLU A 55 0.38 14.33 9.52
CA GLU A 55 -0.17 15.37 8.65
C GLU A 55 -0.44 14.87 7.23
N HIS A 56 0.47 14.08 6.66
CA HIS A 56 0.27 13.45 5.35
C HIS A 56 -0.92 12.48 5.37
N ARG A 57 -1.02 11.63 6.39
CA ARG A 57 -2.19 10.74 6.56
C ARG A 57 -3.48 11.54 6.67
N ALA A 58 -3.54 12.58 7.50
CA ALA A 58 -4.73 13.41 7.67
C ALA A 58 -5.18 14.09 6.37
N LYS A 59 -4.22 14.60 5.57
CA LYS A 59 -4.50 15.16 4.23
C LYS A 59 -5.11 14.12 3.31
N LEU A 60 -4.56 12.91 3.28
CA LEU A 60 -5.08 11.81 2.47
C LEU A 60 -6.48 11.37 2.95
N GLN A 61 -6.72 11.26 4.25
CA GLN A 61 -8.06 10.97 4.78
C GLN A 61 -9.08 12.02 4.35
N SER A 62 -8.71 13.31 4.34
CA SER A 62 -9.57 14.39 3.85
C SER A 62 -9.84 14.31 2.35
N GLN A 63 -8.85 13.91 1.54
CA GLN A 63 -8.99 13.76 0.09
C GLN A 63 -9.74 12.48 -0.31
N HIS A 64 -9.71 11.45 0.55
CA HIS A 64 -10.28 10.13 0.31
C HIS A 64 -11.30 9.75 1.41
N PRO A 65 -12.40 10.51 1.59
CA PRO A 65 -13.37 10.28 2.68
C PRO A 65 -14.15 8.96 2.56
N LYS A 66 -14.10 8.31 1.39
CA LYS A 66 -14.71 7.00 1.14
C LYS A 66 -13.74 5.83 1.34
N ALA A 67 -12.51 6.09 1.77
CA ALA A 67 -11.54 5.04 2.07
C ALA A 67 -12.01 4.22 3.28
N ALA A 68 -11.79 2.91 3.22
CA ALA A 68 -12.08 2.01 4.34
C ALA A 68 -10.97 2.11 5.40
N HIS A 69 -9.72 2.08 4.94
CA HIS A 69 -8.53 2.14 5.80
C HIS A 69 -7.45 2.99 5.14
N VAL A 70 -6.73 3.76 5.94
CA VAL A 70 -5.60 4.61 5.56
C VAL A 70 -4.41 4.34 6.50
N PRO A 71 -3.85 3.11 6.49
CA PRO A 71 -2.69 2.79 7.30
C PRO A 71 -1.47 3.65 6.93
N VAL A 72 -0.69 4.00 7.95
CA VAL A 72 0.57 4.74 7.82
C VAL A 72 1.69 3.98 8.52
N ILE A 73 2.83 3.88 7.83
CA ILE A 73 4.03 3.20 8.31
C ILE A 73 5.18 4.17 8.10
N TRP A 74 6.03 4.34 9.10
CA TRP A 74 7.13 5.30 9.02
C TRP A 74 8.42 4.76 9.63
N ARG A 75 9.53 5.33 9.16
CA ARG A 75 10.86 5.11 9.70
C ARG A 75 11.70 6.37 9.56
N LEU A 76 12.20 6.89 10.68
CA LEU A 76 13.13 8.03 10.70
C LEU A 76 14.58 7.57 10.63
N SER A 77 15.44 8.37 9.99
CA SER A 77 16.87 8.06 9.80
C SER A 77 17.79 8.60 10.90
N LYS A 78 17.33 9.54 11.73
CA LYS A 78 18.08 10.12 12.86
C LYS A 78 17.16 10.27 14.08
N GLY A 79 17.70 10.05 15.28
CA GLY A 79 16.99 10.07 16.56
C GLY A 79 17.50 8.95 17.48
N PRO A 80 17.09 8.90 18.77
CA PRO A 80 17.38 7.73 19.61
C PRO A 80 16.89 6.49 18.86
N GLU A 81 17.78 5.50 18.77
CA GLU A 81 17.68 4.34 17.88
C GLU A 81 16.23 3.82 17.82
N SER A 82 15.63 3.71 16.62
CA SER A 82 14.30 3.08 16.40
C SER A 82 13.05 3.97 16.42
N SER A 83 13.09 5.21 15.90
CA SER A 83 11.84 5.97 15.65
C SER A 83 11.13 5.47 14.39
N HIS A 84 10.69 4.21 14.43
CA HIS A 84 9.83 3.61 13.43
C HIS A 84 8.53 3.14 14.09
N GLY A 85 7.49 2.97 13.29
CA GLY A 85 6.20 2.54 13.78
C GLY A 85 5.17 2.50 12.68
N PHE A 86 3.97 2.07 13.04
CA PHE A 86 2.85 2.01 12.13
C PHE A 86 1.54 2.21 12.89
N ASP A 87 0.54 2.70 12.17
CA ASP A 87 -0.87 2.70 12.56
C ASP A 87 -1.63 2.03 11.42
N GLU A 88 -2.27 0.90 11.71
CA GLU A 88 -2.94 0.06 10.72
C GLU A 88 -4.39 0.52 10.43
N ASP A 89 -4.86 1.59 11.07
CA ASP A 89 -6.18 2.20 10.83
C ASP A 89 -7.37 1.23 10.89
N GLY A 90 -7.35 0.28 11.84
CA GLY A 90 -8.43 -0.71 12.01
C GLY A 90 -8.35 -1.93 11.10
N GLU A 91 -7.27 -2.10 10.32
CA GLU A 91 -6.94 -3.39 9.70
C GLU A 91 -6.62 -4.45 10.77
N PRO A 92 -6.72 -5.76 10.44
CA PRO A 92 -6.34 -6.82 11.35
C PRO A 92 -4.90 -6.63 11.87
N PRO A 93 -4.64 -6.88 13.16
CA PRO A 93 -3.35 -6.57 13.77
C PRO A 93 -2.21 -7.32 13.09
N ASN A 94 -1.11 -6.60 12.82
CA ASN A 94 0.11 -7.08 12.18
C ASN A 94 -0.07 -7.57 10.73
N SER A 95 -1.16 -7.17 10.06
CA SER A 95 -1.41 -7.56 8.66
C SER A 95 -0.76 -6.62 7.65
N VAL A 96 -0.39 -5.39 8.05
CA VAL A 96 0.13 -4.35 7.17
C VAL A 96 1.48 -3.85 7.65
N GLY A 97 1.56 -3.45 8.92
CA GLY A 97 2.66 -2.71 9.51
C GLY A 97 4.02 -3.40 9.40
N PRO A 98 4.18 -4.63 9.93
CA PRO A 98 5.48 -5.32 9.96
C PRO A 98 6.10 -5.56 8.58
N GLY A 99 5.28 -5.96 7.60
CA GLY A 99 5.73 -6.24 6.24
C GLY A 99 6.27 -4.97 5.57
N ILE A 100 5.50 -3.88 5.58
CA ILE A 100 5.90 -2.62 4.95
C ILE A 100 7.11 -2.00 5.66
N LEU A 101 7.17 -2.07 6.99
CA LEU A 101 8.31 -1.53 7.73
C LEU A 101 9.64 -2.19 7.32
N ARG A 102 9.62 -3.52 7.12
CA ARG A 102 10.78 -4.26 6.60
C ARG A 102 11.18 -3.77 5.21
N LEU A 103 10.22 -3.51 4.32
CA LEU A 103 10.50 -2.98 2.97
C LEU A 103 11.16 -1.61 3.01
N ILE A 104 10.68 -0.70 3.88
CA ILE A 104 11.28 0.63 4.06
C ILE A 104 12.73 0.47 4.52
N GLN A 105 12.99 -0.41 5.49
CA GLN A 105 14.34 -0.67 5.99
C GLN A 105 15.27 -1.21 4.88
N GLU A 106 14.82 -2.20 4.11
CA GLU A 106 15.59 -2.77 2.99
C GLU A 106 15.94 -1.69 1.95
N GLN A 107 14.98 -0.85 1.56
CA GLN A 107 15.20 0.22 0.59
C GLN A 107 16.14 1.32 1.11
N GLN A 108 15.98 1.75 2.37
CA GLN A 108 16.86 2.76 2.96
C GLN A 108 18.32 2.26 3.07
N GLN A 109 18.54 0.99 3.37
CA GLN A 109 19.89 0.41 3.39
C GLN A 109 20.55 0.41 2.01
N GLN A 110 19.77 0.17 0.95
CA GLN A 110 20.28 0.11 -0.43
C GLN A 110 20.58 1.49 -1.03
N GLN A 111 19.80 2.52 -0.66
CA GLN A 111 19.85 3.82 -1.33
C GLN A 111 20.47 4.96 -0.48
N SER A 112 20.97 4.65 0.72
CA SER A 112 21.58 5.59 1.67
C SER A 112 20.89 6.97 1.74
N PRO A 113 19.57 7.03 2.04
CA PRO A 113 18.85 8.29 2.07
C PRO A 113 19.12 9.08 3.35
N THR A 114 19.31 10.40 3.21
CA THR A 114 19.62 11.32 4.31
C THR A 114 18.39 11.72 5.16
N GLY A 115 17.22 11.07 4.96
CA GLY A 115 15.96 11.43 5.61
C GLY A 115 15.05 10.24 5.91
N GLY A 116 14.04 10.46 6.76
CA GLY A 116 13.03 9.46 7.09
C GLY A 116 12.02 9.27 5.95
N VAL A 117 11.30 8.15 6.00
CA VAL A 117 10.28 7.81 5.00
C VAL A 117 8.98 7.42 5.70
N ALA A 118 7.86 7.92 5.18
CA ALA A 118 6.52 7.44 5.49
C ALA A 118 5.86 6.84 4.24
N VAL A 119 5.21 5.69 4.43
CA VAL A 119 4.34 5.06 3.45
C VAL A 119 2.91 5.17 3.97
N VAL A 120 2.02 5.75 3.16
CA VAL A 120 0.58 5.82 3.44
C VAL A 120 -0.13 5.08 2.32
N ILE A 121 -1.06 4.19 2.68
CA ILE A 121 -1.84 3.45 1.68
C ILE A 121 -3.30 3.75 1.90
N VAL A 122 -4.00 4.20 0.87
CA VAL A 122 -5.45 4.40 0.90
C VAL A 122 -6.10 3.15 0.32
N ARG A 123 -6.89 2.46 1.12
CA ARG A 123 -7.65 1.28 0.69
C ARG A 123 -9.12 1.62 0.55
N TYR A 124 -9.69 1.30 -0.61
CA TYR A 124 -11.13 1.29 -0.86
C TYR A 124 -11.67 -0.13 -0.87
N PHE A 125 -12.92 -0.25 -0.46
CA PHE A 125 -13.60 -1.52 -0.29
C PHE A 125 -15.06 -1.38 -0.71
N GLU A 126 -15.50 -2.11 -1.75
CA GLU A 126 -16.77 -1.78 -2.41
C GLU A 126 -18.04 -2.49 -1.93
N SER A 127 -18.03 -3.61 -1.18
CA SER A 127 -19.25 -4.14 -0.48
C SER A 127 -19.17 -5.57 0.06
N GLN A 128 -18.22 -6.42 -0.35
CA GLN A 128 -18.16 -7.80 0.15
C GLN A 128 -16.97 -7.99 1.05
N LEU A 129 -17.20 -8.30 2.35
CA LEU A 129 -16.15 -8.60 3.35
C LEU A 129 -15.07 -9.38 2.62
N LEU A 130 -13.93 -8.73 2.34
CA LEU A 130 -12.70 -9.47 2.12
C LEU A 130 -12.46 -10.03 3.50
N GLY A 131 -13.10 -11.18 3.72
CA GLY A 131 -12.87 -11.94 4.90
C GLY A 131 -11.37 -12.05 5.02
N VAL A 132 -10.94 -12.03 6.26
CA VAL A 132 -9.64 -12.50 6.72
C VAL A 132 -9.28 -13.88 6.09
N THR A 133 -10.23 -14.54 5.42
CA THR A 133 -10.27 -15.82 4.73
C THR A 133 -9.43 -16.00 3.45
N CYS A 134 -8.70 -15.01 2.92
CA CYS A 134 -7.85 -15.26 1.73
C CYS A 134 -6.34 -15.26 1.98
N GLY A 135 -5.84 -14.84 3.14
CA GLY A 135 -4.39 -14.78 3.44
C GLY A 135 -3.57 -13.85 2.52
N ARG A 136 -4.22 -13.09 1.63
CA ARG A 136 -3.59 -12.27 0.58
C ARG A 136 -3.49 -10.78 0.94
N LEU A 137 -4.14 -10.35 2.02
CA LEU A 137 -4.17 -8.94 2.42
C LEU A 137 -2.75 -8.39 2.68
N PRO A 138 -1.89 -9.07 3.47
CA PRO A 138 -0.51 -8.62 3.66
C PRO A 138 0.26 -8.51 2.34
N GLN A 139 0.06 -9.47 1.42
CA GLN A 139 0.74 -9.47 0.12
C GLN A 139 0.33 -8.29 -0.77
N CYS A 140 -0.95 -7.88 -0.72
CA CYS A 140 -1.43 -6.72 -1.48
C CYS A 140 -0.79 -5.43 -0.93
N TYR A 141 -0.77 -5.29 0.40
CA TYR A 141 -0.13 -4.16 1.08
C TYR A 141 1.37 -4.08 0.84
N GLU A 142 2.08 -5.20 0.94
CA GLU A 142 3.51 -5.27 0.61
C GLU A 142 3.75 -4.96 -0.87
N GLY A 143 2.91 -5.47 -1.76
CA GLY A 143 3.01 -5.23 -3.20
C GLY A 143 2.90 -3.76 -3.57
N ILE A 144 1.84 -3.09 -3.10
CA ILE A 144 1.65 -1.66 -3.37
C ILE A 144 2.75 -0.80 -2.70
N ALA A 145 3.22 -1.19 -1.52
CA ALA A 145 4.32 -0.52 -0.85
C ALA A 145 5.65 -0.65 -1.62
N ARG A 146 5.98 -1.84 -2.14
CA ARG A 146 7.17 -2.06 -2.98
C ARG A 146 7.16 -1.17 -4.22
N LEU A 147 6.02 -1.11 -4.92
CA LEU A 147 5.86 -0.28 -6.11
C LEU A 147 6.03 1.21 -5.79
N SER A 148 5.41 1.66 -4.70
CA SER A 148 5.46 3.06 -4.28
C SER A 148 6.86 3.47 -3.84
N LEU A 149 7.51 2.63 -3.02
CA LEU A 149 8.89 2.86 -2.56
C LEU A 149 9.86 2.87 -3.72
N HIS A 150 9.75 1.94 -4.67
CA HIS A 150 10.60 1.91 -5.85
C HIS A 150 10.55 3.25 -6.59
N ARG A 151 9.35 3.72 -6.96
CA ARG A 151 9.16 4.99 -7.67
C ARG A 151 9.63 6.20 -6.88
N PHE A 152 9.37 6.21 -5.58
CA PHE A 152 9.80 7.27 -4.67
C PHE A 152 11.32 7.42 -4.66
N PHE A 153 12.03 6.30 -4.63
CA PHE A 153 13.48 6.26 -4.47
C PHE A 153 14.24 6.41 -5.80
N THR A 154 13.76 5.77 -6.87
CA THR A 154 14.43 5.86 -8.18
C THR A 154 14.15 7.16 -8.91
N ASN A 155 13.12 7.91 -8.49
CA ASN A 155 12.60 9.09 -9.19
C ASN A 155 12.39 8.83 -10.70
N SER A 156 12.16 7.58 -11.07
CA SER A 156 12.04 7.13 -12.45
C SER A 156 10.63 6.63 -12.68
N GLY A 157 10.02 7.04 -13.79
CA GLY A 157 8.74 6.50 -14.26
C GLY A 157 8.86 5.06 -14.78
N THR A 158 10.04 4.45 -14.70
CA THR A 158 10.27 3.07 -15.15
C THR A 158 9.44 2.12 -14.29
N PRO A 159 8.51 1.35 -14.88
CA PRO A 159 7.73 0.40 -14.12
C PRO A 159 8.64 -0.67 -13.54
N LEU A 160 8.51 -0.94 -12.24
CA LEU A 160 8.98 -2.18 -11.66
C LEU A 160 8.03 -3.27 -12.18
N GLU A 161 8.51 -4.18 -13.04
CA GLU A 161 7.75 -5.40 -13.33
C GLU A 161 7.76 -6.29 -12.09
N TRP A 162 6.75 -6.12 -11.24
CA TRP A 162 6.49 -7.05 -10.17
C TRP A 162 5.35 -7.97 -10.57
N ASN A 163 5.70 -9.16 -11.03
CA ASN A 163 4.74 -10.25 -11.12
C ASN A 163 4.38 -10.66 -9.68
N ILE A 164 3.22 -10.19 -9.19
CA ILE A 164 2.49 -10.98 -8.20
C ILE A 164 2.37 -12.36 -8.84
N PRO A 165 2.94 -13.43 -8.27
CA PRO A 165 2.71 -14.75 -8.83
C PRO A 165 1.20 -14.92 -8.96
N THR A 166 0.73 -15.22 -10.17
CA THR A 166 -0.68 -15.54 -10.44
C THR A 166 -1.02 -16.79 -9.65
N ILE A 167 -1.38 -16.62 -8.38
CA ILE A 167 -2.00 -17.66 -7.58
C ILE A 167 -3.36 -17.85 -8.23
N HIS A 168 -3.51 -18.98 -8.92
CA HIS A 168 -4.67 -19.29 -9.76
C HIS A 168 -5.96 -19.04 -8.97
N ASP A 169 -6.93 -18.37 -9.60
CA ASP A 169 -8.23 -18.01 -9.02
C ASP A 169 -9.06 -19.22 -8.51
N HIS A 170 -8.57 -20.44 -8.71
CA HIS A 170 -9.28 -21.69 -8.43
C HIS A 170 -9.29 -22.13 -6.97
N ASN A 171 -8.66 -21.40 -6.04
CA ASN A 171 -8.69 -21.73 -4.61
C ASN A 171 -9.32 -20.63 -3.74
N ILE A 172 -10.14 -19.77 -4.35
CA ILE A 172 -10.68 -18.55 -3.73
C ILE A 172 -11.97 -18.80 -2.91
N TYR A 173 -12.68 -19.90 -3.13
CA TYR A 173 -13.79 -20.35 -2.28
C TYR A 173 -13.60 -21.81 -1.89
N GLY A 174 -12.92 -22.05 -0.78
CA GLY A 174 -12.78 -23.39 -0.21
C GLY A 174 -12.33 -23.30 1.24
N MET A 175 -13.23 -23.67 2.15
CA MET A 175 -13.03 -23.83 3.60
C MET A 175 -13.21 -22.59 4.47
N ALA A 176 -14.40 -22.00 4.49
CA ALA A 176 -15.01 -21.48 5.74
C ALA A 176 -16.47 -21.06 5.51
N ALA A 177 -17.35 -22.05 5.33
CA ALA A 177 -18.75 -21.93 5.73
C ALA A 177 -19.07 -23.26 6.42
N GLY A 178 -19.25 -23.22 7.74
CA GLY A 178 -19.84 -24.34 8.46
C GLY A 178 -21.30 -24.49 8.04
N ASP A 179 -21.80 -25.73 8.00
CA ASP A 179 -23.05 -26.16 8.64
C ASP A 179 -23.40 -27.60 8.21
N SER A 180 -23.61 -28.45 9.22
CA SER A 180 -24.31 -29.76 9.25
C SER A 180 -23.67 -30.99 8.61
#